data_AF-A0A822H387-F1
#
_entry.id   AF-A0A822H387-F1
#
_cell.length_a   1.000
_cell.length_b   1.000
_cell.length_c   1.000
_cell.angle_alpha   90.00
_cell.angle_beta   90.00
_cell.angle_gamma   90.00
#
_symmetry.space_group_name_H-M   'P 1'
#
loop_
_entity.id
_entity.type
_entity.pdbx_description
1 polymer ?
#
loop_
_entity_poly.entity_id
_entity_poly.type
_entity_poly.pdbx_seq_one_letter_code
_entity_poly.pdbx_strand_id
1 'polypeptide(L)'
;MTELRDNYEKAQRKLETADTNLKKFQTRSDRLTLPNFDERLRELEDIRSECEQARTLSHDIYATETYKFSSEEHSITVKLFYQYLYEENTFYNDVSKYLSSKMPEIEQRLENNDLIPSFGYDLAKHCSKRNDTLIAYPIEICIRLLENSLNEEGLFRIAPSHGKQKKLVAELNLQTIDRAATLNELNYDPHVPASTLKQYLREL
;
A
#
# COMPACT_ATOMS: atom_id res chain seq x y z
N MET A 1 38.19 -5.47 -6.81
CA MET A 1 38.25 -4.08 -7.33
C MET A 1 39.02 -3.12 -6.42
N THR A 2 38.73 -3.06 -5.12
CA THR A 2 39.43 -2.17 -4.17
C THR A 2 40.95 -2.43 -4.11
N GLU A 3 41.36 -3.69 -4.02
CA GLU A 3 42.79 -4.05 -3.98
C GLU A 3 43.56 -3.70 -5.26
N LEU A 4 42.93 -3.85 -6.44
CA LEU A 4 43.53 -3.49 -7.73
C LEU A 4 43.72 -1.98 -7.85
N ARG A 5 42.73 -1.21 -7.38
CA ARG A 5 42.82 0.25 -7.29
C ARG A 5 43.95 0.67 -6.36
N ASP A 6 44.02 0.08 -5.17
CA ASP A 6 45.09 0.37 -4.20
C ASP A 6 46.47 0.03 -4.76
N ASN A 7 46.59 -1.04 -5.55
CA ASN A 7 47.84 -1.42 -6.20
C ASN A 7 48.25 -0.41 -7.29
N TYR A 8 47.31 0.06 -8.11
CA TYR A 8 47.55 1.14 -9.08
C TYR A 8 47.97 2.44 -8.39
N GLU A 9 47.25 2.86 -7.35
CA GLU A 9 47.56 4.08 -6.58
C GLU A 9 48.95 4.00 -5.92
N LYS A 10 49.34 2.82 -5.41
CA LYS A 10 50.69 2.58 -4.88
C LYS A 10 51.76 2.69 -5.97
N ALA A 11 51.54 2.13 -7.16
CA ALA A 11 52.48 2.23 -8.27
C ALA A 11 52.62 3.68 -8.77
N GLN A 12 51.52 4.42 -8.80
CA GLN A 12 51.52 5.84 -9.14
C GLN A 12 52.34 6.68 -8.14
N ARG A 13 52.17 6.47 -6.83
CA ARG A 13 52.97 7.16 -5.80
C ARG A 13 54.47 6.86 -5.91
N LYS A 14 54.82 5.63 -6.28
CA LYS A 14 56.24 5.24 -6.51
C LYS A 14 56.83 5.99 -7.70
N LEU A 15 56.09 6.11 -8.81
CA LEU A 15 56.52 6.88 -9.97
C LEU A 15 56.70 8.37 -9.63
N GLU A 16 55.74 8.98 -8.93
CA GLU A 16 55.83 10.39 -8.50
C GLU A 16 57.05 10.63 -7.60
N THR A 17 57.40 9.66 -6.76
CA THR A 17 58.61 9.69 -5.92
C THR A 17 59.88 9.57 -6.75
N ALA A 18 59.90 8.69 -7.76
CA ALA A 18 61.03 8.54 -8.68
C ALA A 18 61.25 9.81 -9.52
N ASP A 19 60.17 10.40 -10.06
CA ASP A 19 60.20 11.64 -10.83
C ASP A 19 60.74 12.82 -10.01
N THR A 20 60.26 12.96 -8.77
CA THR A 20 60.74 14.03 -7.87
C THR A 20 62.21 13.84 -7.50
N ASN A 21 62.66 12.61 -7.29
CA ASN A 21 64.07 12.31 -7.00
C ASN A 21 64.98 12.57 -8.21
N LEU A 22 64.57 12.14 -9.41
CA LEU A 22 65.30 12.42 -10.66
C LEU A 22 65.41 13.93 -10.91
N LYS A 23 64.30 14.65 -10.78
CA LYS A 23 64.27 16.11 -10.97
C LYS A 23 65.17 16.84 -9.97
N LYS A 24 65.13 16.45 -8.69
CA LYS A 24 66.02 17.00 -7.65
C LYS A 24 67.50 16.74 -7.97
N PHE A 25 67.84 15.52 -8.39
CA PHE A 25 69.20 15.14 -8.75
C PHE A 25 69.71 15.92 -9.97
N GLN A 26 68.86 16.09 -10.98
CA GLN A 26 69.14 16.94 -12.12
C GLN A 26 69.38 18.39 -11.66
N THR A 27 68.50 19.04 -10.90
CA THR A 27 68.63 20.48 -10.55
C THR A 27 69.77 20.86 -9.57
N ARG A 28 70.61 19.92 -9.15
CA ARG A 28 71.67 20.15 -8.16
C ARG A 28 72.75 21.11 -8.70
N SER A 29 73.27 22.02 -7.88
CA SER A 29 74.26 23.04 -8.29
C SER A 29 75.68 22.48 -8.49
N ASP A 30 76.01 21.35 -7.85
CA ASP A 30 77.36 20.76 -7.80
C ASP A 30 77.62 19.69 -8.89
N ARG A 31 76.99 19.80 -10.07
CA ARG A 31 77.01 18.77 -11.13
C ARG A 31 78.42 18.38 -11.59
N LEU A 32 79.37 19.31 -11.55
CA LEU A 32 80.73 19.17 -12.09
C LEU A 32 81.74 18.61 -11.07
N THR A 33 81.38 18.51 -9.78
CA THR A 33 82.28 18.09 -8.70
C THR A 33 81.93 16.73 -8.09
N LEU A 34 80.82 16.10 -8.51
CA LEU A 34 80.43 14.77 -8.05
C LEU A 34 81.15 13.67 -8.86
N PRO A 35 81.92 12.77 -8.20
CA PRO A 35 82.36 11.53 -8.82
C PRO A 35 81.14 10.69 -9.23
N ASN A 36 81.18 10.07 -10.42
CA ASN A 36 80.15 9.16 -10.96
C ASN A 36 78.74 9.76 -11.17
N PHE A 37 78.65 11.07 -11.45
CA PHE A 37 77.36 11.75 -11.71
C PHE A 37 76.53 11.08 -12.83
N ASP A 38 77.16 10.73 -13.96
CA ASP A 38 76.48 10.14 -15.13
C ASP A 38 75.98 8.70 -14.89
N GLU A 39 76.66 7.94 -14.03
CA GLU A 39 76.27 6.59 -13.65
C GLU A 39 75.02 6.63 -12.77
N ARG A 40 75.02 7.52 -11.77
CA ARG A 40 73.89 7.73 -10.87
C ARG A 40 72.69 8.39 -11.54
N LEU A 41 72.90 9.21 -12.57
CA LEU A 41 71.83 9.73 -13.41
C LEU A 41 71.13 8.61 -14.17
N ARG A 42 71.90 7.71 -14.79
CA ARG A 42 71.38 6.52 -15.49
C ARG A 42 70.60 5.61 -14.54
N GLU A 43 71.11 5.33 -13.36
CA GLU A 43 70.39 4.53 -12.35
C GLU A 43 69.03 5.15 -11.99
N LEU A 44 68.95 6.47 -11.82
CA LEU A 44 67.68 7.15 -11.51
C LEU A 44 66.71 7.15 -12.70
N GLU A 45 67.22 7.22 -13.94
CA GLU A 45 66.44 7.08 -15.17
C GLU A 45 65.89 5.66 -15.33
N ASP A 46 66.69 4.64 -15.04
CA ASP A 46 66.29 3.23 -15.06
C ASP A 46 65.21 2.95 -13.99
N ILE A 47 65.41 3.41 -12.75
CA ILE A 47 64.42 3.29 -11.67
C ILE A 47 63.09 3.97 -12.04
N ARG A 48 63.16 5.15 -12.68
CA ARG A 48 61.97 5.85 -13.17
C ARG A 48 61.26 5.03 -14.26
N SER A 49 62.00 4.52 -15.23
CA SER A 49 61.47 3.69 -16.31
C SER A 49 60.78 2.43 -15.78
N GLU A 50 61.39 1.74 -14.81
CA GLU A 50 60.79 0.59 -14.13
C GLU A 50 59.50 0.96 -13.37
N CYS A 51 59.49 2.10 -12.67
CA CYS A 51 58.30 2.59 -11.98
C CYS A 51 57.17 2.95 -12.97
N GLU A 52 57.50 3.49 -14.14
CA GLU A 52 56.54 3.84 -15.19
C GLU A 52 55.91 2.60 -15.82
N GLN A 53 56.71 1.57 -16.09
CA GLN A 53 56.24 0.27 -16.57
C GLN A 53 55.34 -0.41 -15.54
N ALA A 54 55.73 -0.42 -14.26
CA ALA A 54 54.93 -0.99 -13.18
C ALA A 54 53.59 -0.25 -12.99
N ARG A 55 53.57 1.08 -13.13
CA ARG A 55 52.33 1.87 -13.10
C ARG A 55 51.44 1.54 -14.29
N THR A 56 52.01 1.43 -15.49
CA THR A 56 51.25 1.12 -16.71
C THR A 56 50.63 -0.27 -16.63
N LEU A 57 51.40 -1.27 -16.19
CA LEU A 57 50.89 -2.63 -16.00
C LEU A 57 49.75 -2.68 -14.97
N SER A 58 49.92 -2.03 -13.81
CA SER A 58 48.87 -2.00 -12.78
C SER A 58 47.62 -1.23 -13.22
N HIS A 59 47.79 -0.17 -14.01
CA HIS A 59 46.69 0.56 -14.65
C HIS A 59 45.92 -0.35 -15.62
N ASP A 60 46.60 -1.07 -16.49
CA ASP A 60 45.97 -1.89 -17.51
C ASP A 60 45.22 -3.08 -16.90
N ILE A 61 45.77 -3.68 -15.84
CA ILE A 61 45.08 -4.72 -15.05
C ILE A 61 43.81 -4.13 -14.41
N TYR A 62 43.93 -2.97 -13.75
CA TYR A 62 42.78 -2.32 -13.11
C TYR A 62 41.69 -1.93 -14.12
N ALA A 63 42.08 -1.33 -15.25
CA ALA A 63 41.16 -0.93 -16.32
C ALA A 63 40.46 -2.14 -16.94
N THR A 64 41.21 -3.21 -17.23
CA THR A 64 40.66 -4.46 -17.80
C THR A 64 39.58 -5.05 -16.90
N GLU A 65 39.84 -5.17 -15.60
CA GLU A 65 38.86 -5.73 -14.66
C GLU A 65 37.65 -4.80 -14.46
N THR A 66 37.86 -3.48 -14.48
CA THR A 66 36.76 -2.51 -14.43
C THR A 66 35.85 -2.63 -15.66
N TYR A 67 36.43 -2.76 -16.85
CA TYR A 67 35.67 -2.89 -18.08
C TYR A 67 34.91 -4.21 -18.16
N LYS A 68 35.51 -5.33 -17.71
CA LYS A 68 34.80 -6.61 -17.59
C LYS A 68 33.58 -6.51 -16.68
N PHE A 69 33.78 -5.98 -15.46
CA PHE A 69 32.67 -5.80 -14.52
C PHE A 69 31.55 -4.95 -15.11
N SER A 70 31.88 -3.79 -15.71
CA SER A 70 30.89 -2.90 -16.32
C SER A 70 30.13 -3.56 -17.49
N SER A 71 30.79 -4.41 -18.27
CA SER A 71 30.14 -5.17 -19.36
C SER A 71 29.14 -6.22 -18.85
N GLU A 72 29.38 -6.81 -17.69
CA GLU A 72 28.49 -7.82 -17.09
C GLU A 72 27.32 -7.17 -16.34
N GLU A 73 27.52 -5.97 -15.80
CA GLU A 73 26.51 -5.18 -15.08
C GLU A 73 25.24 -4.96 -15.92
N HIS A 74 25.39 -4.72 -17.23
CA HIS A 74 24.25 -4.54 -18.13
C HIS A 74 23.39 -5.80 -18.22
N SER A 75 24.01 -6.98 -18.35
CA SER A 75 23.30 -8.27 -18.39
C SER A 75 22.57 -8.55 -17.08
N ILE A 76 23.23 -8.29 -15.95
CA ILE A 76 22.67 -8.50 -14.61
C ILE A 76 21.47 -7.56 -14.38
N THR A 77 21.63 -6.28 -14.70
CA THR A 77 20.59 -5.26 -14.51
C THR A 77 19.38 -5.54 -15.39
N VAL A 78 19.57 -5.81 -16.68
CA VAL A 78 18.46 -6.08 -17.60
C VAL A 78 17.68 -7.31 -17.17
N LYS A 79 18.35 -8.39 -16.76
CA LYS A 79 17.66 -9.63 -16.35
C LYS A 79 16.98 -9.50 -14.99
N LEU A 80 17.68 -9.01 -13.98
CA LEU A 80 17.14 -8.95 -12.61
C LEU A 80 16.05 -7.88 -12.47
N PHE A 81 16.26 -6.71 -13.06
CA PHE A 81 15.28 -5.62 -12.94
C PHE A 81 14.01 -5.92 -13.73
N TYR A 82 14.14 -6.49 -14.94
CA TYR A 82 12.98 -6.96 -15.70
C TYR A 82 12.24 -8.07 -14.95
N GLN A 83 12.95 -9.08 -14.43
CA GLN A 83 12.31 -10.15 -13.67
C GLN A 83 11.58 -9.62 -12.45
N TYR A 84 12.20 -8.69 -11.70
CA TYR A 84 11.56 -8.04 -10.54
C TYR A 84 10.23 -7.38 -10.93
N LEU A 85 10.25 -6.52 -11.97
CA LEU A 85 9.03 -5.83 -12.42
C LEU A 85 7.99 -6.81 -12.98
N TYR A 86 8.44 -7.88 -13.63
CA TYR A 86 7.56 -8.94 -14.11
C TYR A 86 6.84 -9.63 -12.95
N GLU A 87 7.57 -10.02 -11.90
CA GLU A 87 6.99 -10.66 -10.70
C GLU A 87 6.07 -9.70 -9.90
N GLU A 88 6.41 -8.42 -9.82
CA GLU A 88 5.49 -7.43 -9.23
C GLU A 88 4.18 -7.36 -10.03
N ASN A 89 4.30 -7.27 -11.36
CA ASN A 89 3.13 -7.18 -12.22
C ASN A 89 2.27 -8.45 -12.17
N THR A 90 2.87 -9.65 -12.13
CA THR A 90 2.10 -10.90 -11.96
C THR A 90 1.37 -10.93 -10.62
N PHE A 91 2.05 -10.56 -9.52
CA PHE A 91 1.46 -10.49 -8.19
C PHE A 91 0.24 -9.54 -8.15
N TYR A 92 0.38 -8.31 -8.65
CA TYR A 92 -0.72 -7.34 -8.65
C TYR A 92 -1.89 -7.79 -9.54
N ASN A 93 -1.60 -8.44 -10.67
CA ASN A 93 -2.64 -9.02 -11.52
C ASN A 93 -3.40 -10.15 -10.82
N ASP A 94 -2.72 -10.98 -10.03
CA ASP A 94 -3.38 -12.06 -9.29
C ASP A 94 -4.23 -11.53 -8.13
N VAL A 95 -3.76 -10.49 -7.43
CA VAL A 95 -4.58 -9.75 -6.46
C VAL A 95 -5.81 -9.13 -7.13
N SER A 96 -5.62 -8.50 -8.29
CA SER A 96 -6.72 -7.89 -9.05
C SER A 96 -7.76 -8.93 -9.48
N LYS A 97 -7.33 -10.10 -9.99
CA LYS A 97 -8.23 -11.21 -10.34
C LYS A 97 -8.98 -11.73 -9.11
N TYR A 98 -8.29 -11.92 -7.98
CA TYR A 98 -8.91 -12.36 -6.74
C TYR A 98 -10.00 -11.39 -6.30
N LEU A 99 -9.69 -10.08 -6.24
CA LEU A 99 -10.67 -9.06 -5.86
C LEU A 99 -11.85 -9.02 -6.85
N SER A 100 -11.56 -9.07 -8.15
CA SER A 100 -12.59 -9.10 -9.20
C SER A 100 -13.51 -10.32 -9.08
N SER A 101 -13.02 -11.44 -8.55
CA SER A 101 -13.84 -12.62 -8.27
C SER A 101 -14.65 -12.50 -6.98
N LYS A 102 -14.12 -11.82 -5.95
CA LYS A 102 -14.75 -11.71 -4.62
C LYS A 102 -15.76 -10.59 -4.50
N MET A 103 -15.58 -9.49 -5.23
CA MET A 103 -16.52 -8.38 -5.21
C MET A 103 -17.95 -8.80 -5.60
N PRO A 104 -18.17 -9.52 -6.73
CA PRO A 104 -19.51 -9.98 -7.09
C PRO A 104 -20.12 -10.97 -6.07
N GLU A 105 -19.29 -11.82 -5.45
CA GLU A 105 -19.74 -12.74 -4.40
C GLU A 105 -20.27 -11.98 -3.18
N ILE A 106 -19.58 -10.90 -2.78
CA ILE A 106 -20.00 -10.04 -1.67
C ILE A 106 -21.25 -9.25 -2.06
N GLU A 107 -21.29 -8.66 -3.25
CA GLU A 107 -22.46 -7.93 -3.76
C GLU A 107 -23.70 -8.84 -3.78
N GLN A 108 -23.58 -10.04 -4.31
CA GLN A 108 -24.65 -11.03 -4.32
C GLN A 108 -25.10 -11.40 -2.90
N ARG A 109 -24.18 -11.54 -1.94
CA ARG A 109 -24.55 -11.80 -0.54
C ARG A 109 -25.25 -10.62 0.12
N LEU A 110 -24.87 -9.40 -0.20
CA LEU A 110 -25.51 -8.18 0.30
C LEU A 110 -26.90 -8.01 -0.31
N GLU A 111 -27.04 -8.26 -1.61
CA GLU A 111 -28.35 -8.27 -2.27
C GLU A 111 -29.25 -9.38 -1.75
N ASN A 112 -28.71 -10.57 -1.50
CA ASN A 112 -29.46 -11.70 -0.94
C ASN A 112 -29.59 -11.64 0.58
N ASN A 113 -29.17 -10.57 1.24
CA ASN A 113 -29.43 -10.39 2.65
C ASN A 113 -30.92 -10.06 2.84
N ASP A 114 -31.64 -10.96 3.50
CA ASP A 114 -33.08 -10.83 3.76
C ASP A 114 -33.43 -9.61 4.64
N LEU A 115 -32.43 -9.06 5.34
CA LEU A 115 -32.60 -7.98 6.31
C LEU A 115 -32.11 -6.65 5.75
N ILE A 116 -32.94 -5.99 4.94
CA ILE A 116 -32.80 -4.57 4.63
C ILE A 116 -33.61 -3.77 5.67
N PRO A 117 -33.04 -2.70 6.28
CA PRO A 117 -33.81 -1.81 7.15
C PRO A 117 -35.00 -1.22 6.39
N SER A 118 -36.12 -1.01 7.07
CA SER A 118 -37.32 -0.46 6.43
C SER A 118 -37.37 1.07 6.50
N PHE A 119 -36.82 1.68 7.55
CA PHE A 119 -36.87 3.13 7.75
C PHE A 119 -35.76 3.83 6.95
N GLY A 120 -36.12 4.82 6.12
CA GLY A 120 -35.18 5.55 5.26
C GLY A 120 -34.73 4.80 4.01
N TYR A 121 -35.37 3.67 3.68
CA TYR A 121 -35.08 2.86 2.50
C TYR A 121 -36.27 2.84 1.54
N ASP A 122 -35.96 2.80 0.25
CA ASP A 122 -36.95 2.74 -0.84
C ASP A 122 -37.98 1.63 -0.61
N LEU A 123 -39.26 1.99 -0.78
CA LEU A 123 -40.41 1.11 -0.53
C LEU A 123 -40.37 -0.16 -1.39
N ALA A 124 -40.05 -0.03 -2.68
CA ALA A 124 -40.02 -1.18 -3.58
C ALA A 124 -38.91 -2.15 -3.16
N LYS A 125 -37.74 -1.64 -2.74
CA LYS A 125 -36.61 -2.47 -2.32
C LYS A 125 -36.92 -3.29 -1.07
N HIS A 126 -37.34 -2.68 0.03
CA HIS A 126 -37.53 -3.42 1.28
C HIS A 126 -38.80 -4.28 1.29
N CYS A 127 -39.81 -3.95 0.47
CA CYS A 127 -40.95 -4.85 0.25
C CYS A 127 -40.57 -6.06 -0.63
N SER A 128 -39.76 -5.87 -1.69
CA SER A 128 -39.40 -6.96 -2.61
C SER A 128 -38.57 -8.08 -1.97
N LYS A 129 -37.83 -7.77 -0.90
CA LYS A 129 -37.02 -8.76 -0.16
C LYS A 129 -37.83 -9.61 0.79
N ARG A 130 -39.08 -9.23 1.07
CA ARG A 130 -39.98 -10.02 1.87
C ARG A 130 -40.81 -10.90 0.94
N ASN A 131 -40.51 -12.19 0.92
CA ASN A 131 -41.40 -13.15 0.27
C ASN A 131 -42.76 -13.10 0.99
N ASP A 132 -43.83 -12.95 0.20
CA ASP A 132 -45.25 -13.13 0.60
C ASP A 132 -46.04 -11.94 1.19
N THR A 133 -45.61 -10.67 1.07
CA THR A 133 -46.51 -9.55 1.45
C THR A 133 -46.42 -8.31 0.57
N LEU A 134 -47.60 -7.79 0.17
CA LEU A 134 -47.76 -6.54 -0.57
C LEU A 134 -47.58 -5.27 0.30
N ILE A 135 -47.59 -5.42 1.63
CA ILE A 135 -47.57 -4.31 2.59
C ILE A 135 -46.25 -4.30 3.34
N ALA A 136 -45.66 -3.11 3.51
CA ALA A 136 -44.42 -2.94 4.24
C ALA A 136 -44.53 -3.38 5.70
N TYR A 137 -43.50 -4.06 6.20
CA TYR A 137 -43.49 -4.64 7.55
C TYR A 137 -43.76 -3.62 8.68
N PRO A 138 -43.18 -2.39 8.68
CA PRO A 138 -43.54 -1.38 9.68
C PRO A 138 -45.01 -0.99 9.67
N ILE A 139 -45.65 -0.94 8.49
CA ILE A 139 -47.08 -0.67 8.37
C ILE A 139 -47.87 -1.84 8.97
N GLU A 140 -47.56 -3.07 8.56
CA GLU A 140 -48.24 -4.28 9.02
C GLU A 140 -48.25 -4.38 10.55
N ILE A 141 -47.07 -4.26 11.17
CA ILE A 141 -46.93 -4.39 12.62
C ILE A 141 -47.56 -3.22 13.36
N CYS A 142 -47.34 -1.97 12.92
CA CYS A 142 -47.92 -0.83 13.63
C CYS A 142 -49.45 -0.83 13.57
N ILE A 143 -50.06 -1.20 12.43
CA ILE A 143 -51.52 -1.32 12.34
C ILE A 143 -52.02 -2.39 13.30
N ARG A 144 -51.40 -3.58 13.28
CA ARG A 144 -51.83 -4.68 14.15
C ARG A 144 -51.74 -4.33 15.64
N LEU A 145 -50.65 -3.69 16.06
CA LEU A 145 -50.51 -3.23 17.45
C LEU A 145 -51.58 -2.21 17.84
N LEU A 146 -52.16 -1.49 16.88
CA LEU A 146 -53.18 -0.47 17.09
C LEU A 146 -54.62 -0.98 16.98
N GLU A 147 -54.86 -2.18 16.43
CA GLU A 147 -56.21 -2.72 16.16
C GLU A 147 -57.11 -2.69 17.39
N ASN A 148 -56.57 -3.01 18.57
CA ASN A 148 -57.32 -3.05 19.84
C ASN A 148 -57.26 -1.73 20.62
N SER A 149 -56.66 -0.68 20.06
CA SER A 149 -56.41 0.61 20.73
C SER A 149 -56.95 1.80 19.94
N LEU A 150 -57.88 1.57 19.01
CA LEU A 150 -58.50 2.64 18.21
C LEU A 150 -59.34 3.62 19.03
N ASN A 151 -59.80 3.21 20.21
CA ASN A 151 -60.55 4.06 21.14
C ASN A 151 -59.63 4.94 22.02
N GLU A 152 -58.31 4.81 21.90
CA GLU A 152 -57.35 5.61 22.67
C GLU A 152 -57.46 7.10 22.31
N GLU A 153 -57.60 7.95 23.32
CA GLU A 153 -57.77 9.38 23.10
C GLU A 153 -56.52 9.99 22.44
N GLY A 154 -56.72 10.80 21.40
CA GLY A 154 -55.62 11.54 20.80
C GLY A 154 -54.58 10.64 20.11
N LEU A 155 -54.98 9.43 19.68
CA LEU A 155 -54.17 8.59 18.81
C LEU A 155 -53.67 9.41 17.59
N PHE A 156 -52.40 9.22 17.21
CA PHE A 156 -51.66 10.02 16.23
C PHE A 156 -51.45 11.51 16.55
N ARG A 157 -52.13 12.09 17.54
CA ARG A 157 -51.96 13.48 17.98
C ARG A 157 -51.00 13.62 19.16
N ILE A 158 -51.12 12.74 20.15
CA ILE A 158 -50.29 12.75 21.37
C ILE A 158 -48.89 12.22 21.05
N ALA A 159 -47.88 12.86 21.63
CA ALA A 159 -46.48 12.45 21.48
C ALA A 159 -46.20 11.18 22.30
N PRO A 160 -45.41 10.23 21.77
CA PRO A 160 -45.09 9.00 22.47
C PRO A 160 -43.93 9.22 23.44
N SER A 161 -43.60 8.19 24.22
CA SER A 161 -42.26 8.11 24.80
C SER A 161 -41.21 7.98 23.69
N HIS A 162 -40.38 9.00 23.49
CA HIS A 162 -39.34 9.01 22.46
C HIS A 162 -38.34 7.85 22.57
N GLY A 163 -38.00 7.42 23.80
CA GLY A 163 -37.10 6.28 24.01
C GLY A 163 -37.73 4.97 23.51
N LYS A 164 -39.02 4.75 23.83
CA LYS A 164 -39.79 3.60 23.35
C LYS A 164 -40.00 3.64 21.83
N GLN A 165 -40.23 4.82 21.25
CA GLN A 165 -40.34 5.00 19.80
C GLN A 165 -39.04 4.61 19.08
N LYS A 166 -37.89 5.09 19.56
CA LYS A 166 -36.58 4.73 18.98
C LYS A 166 -36.30 3.23 19.09
N LYS A 167 -36.67 2.61 20.21
CA LYS A 167 -36.57 1.15 20.39
C LYS A 167 -37.43 0.39 19.38
N LEU A 168 -38.70 0.79 19.22
CA LEU A 168 -39.60 0.17 18.25
C LEU A 168 -39.10 0.32 16.81
N VAL A 169 -38.56 1.48 16.42
CA VAL A 169 -37.94 1.67 15.09
C VAL A 169 -36.78 0.70 14.87
N ALA A 170 -35.92 0.49 15.87
CA ALA A 170 -34.82 -0.46 15.77
C ALA A 170 -35.31 -1.92 15.65
N GLU A 171 -36.30 -2.31 16.45
CA GLU A 171 -36.93 -3.65 16.38
C GLU A 171 -37.60 -3.91 15.03
N LEU A 172 -38.25 -2.90 14.45
CA LEU A 172 -38.86 -3.00 13.12
C LEU A 172 -37.83 -3.10 12.00
N ASN A 173 -36.71 -2.36 12.10
CA ASN A 173 -35.60 -2.48 11.15
C ASN A 173 -34.92 -3.86 11.19
N LEU A 174 -34.88 -4.50 12.37
CA LEU A 174 -34.39 -5.87 12.53
C LEU A 174 -35.45 -6.94 12.19
N GLN A 175 -36.70 -6.53 11.94
CA GLN A 175 -37.83 -7.40 11.65
C GLN A 175 -38.08 -8.47 12.73
N THR A 176 -37.85 -8.15 14.01
CA THR A 176 -37.88 -9.14 15.10
C THR A 176 -39.23 -9.27 15.82
N ILE A 177 -40.21 -8.43 15.48
CA ILE A 177 -41.51 -8.41 16.18
C ILE A 177 -42.41 -9.47 15.57
N ASP A 178 -42.86 -10.41 16.41
CA ASP A 178 -43.85 -11.40 16.00
C ASP A 178 -45.15 -10.70 15.58
N ARG A 179 -45.75 -11.20 14.50
CA ARG A 179 -47.08 -10.79 14.07
C ARG A 179 -48.13 -11.06 15.15
N ALA A 180 -47.94 -12.01 16.06
CA ALA A 180 -48.88 -12.23 17.16
C ALA A 180 -48.67 -11.29 18.36
N ALA A 181 -47.59 -10.50 18.38
CA ALA A 181 -47.22 -9.71 19.54
C ALA A 181 -48.23 -8.59 19.84
N THR A 182 -48.46 -8.37 21.13
CA THR A 182 -49.35 -7.31 21.63
C THR A 182 -48.58 -6.17 22.27
N LEU A 183 -49.22 -4.99 22.38
CA LEU A 183 -48.66 -3.83 23.07
C LEU A 183 -48.18 -4.13 24.50
N ASN A 184 -48.93 -4.96 25.22
CA ASN A 184 -48.63 -5.33 26.61
C ASN A 184 -47.35 -6.18 26.70
N GLU A 185 -47.20 -7.16 25.81
CA GLU A 185 -46.01 -8.02 25.75
C GLU A 185 -44.75 -7.22 25.41
N LEU A 186 -44.88 -6.23 24.52
CA LEU A 186 -43.78 -5.37 24.10
C LEU A 186 -43.55 -4.17 25.03
N ASN A 187 -44.42 -3.97 26.04
CA ASN A 187 -44.41 -2.83 26.96
C ASN A 187 -44.46 -1.46 26.22
N TYR A 188 -45.33 -1.35 25.22
CA TYR A 188 -45.58 -0.11 24.48
C TYR A 188 -46.97 0.46 24.78
N ASP A 189 -47.06 1.79 24.91
CA ASP A 189 -48.34 2.48 24.86
C ASP A 189 -48.82 2.61 23.39
N PRO A 190 -50.12 2.83 23.13
CA PRO A 190 -50.63 2.96 21.76
C PRO A 190 -50.06 4.15 20.97
N HIS A 191 -49.56 5.20 21.64
CA HIS A 191 -49.00 6.36 20.95
C HIS A 191 -47.63 6.06 20.31
N VAL A 192 -46.89 5.08 20.84
CA VAL A 192 -45.60 4.62 20.31
C VAL A 192 -45.72 4.09 18.87
N PRO A 193 -46.47 3.02 18.55
CA PRO A 193 -46.61 2.55 17.17
C PRO A 193 -47.31 3.58 16.27
N ALA A 194 -48.26 4.38 16.78
CA ALA A 194 -48.87 5.46 16.00
C ALA A 194 -47.84 6.49 15.53
N SER A 195 -46.89 6.85 16.38
CA SER A 195 -45.84 7.80 16.07
C SER A 195 -44.71 7.20 15.23
N THR A 196 -44.39 5.92 15.46
CA THR A 196 -43.47 5.16 14.63
C THR A 196 -43.99 5.01 13.20
N LEU A 197 -45.29 4.76 13.02
CA LEU A 197 -45.92 4.71 11.68
C LEU A 197 -45.83 6.07 10.96
N LYS A 198 -46.11 7.18 11.66
CA LYS A 198 -45.92 8.53 11.10
C LYS A 198 -44.47 8.77 10.69
N GLN A 199 -43.52 8.32 11.50
CA GLN A 199 -42.10 8.45 11.19
C GLN A 199 -41.73 7.68 9.94
N TYR A 200 -42.15 6.41 9.84
CA TYR A 200 -41.89 5.56 8.68
C TYR A 200 -42.36 6.23 7.39
N LEU A 201 -43.63 6.67 7.34
CA LEU A 201 -44.21 7.30 6.15
C LEU A 201 -43.55 8.63 5.77
N ARG A 202 -42.97 9.34 6.74
CA ARG A 202 -42.22 10.59 6.49
C ARG A 202 -40.82 10.33 5.91
N GLU A 203 -40.25 9.18 6.21
CA GLU A 203 -38.89 8.79 5.83
C GLU A 203 -38.83 7.94 4.55
N LEU A 204 -39.98 7.69 3.90
CA LEU A 204 -40.08 7.07 2.59
C LEU A 204 -39.72 8.03 1.45
#